data_AF-A0A7V6PE46-F1
#
_entry.id   AF-A0A7V6PE46-F1
#
_cell.length_a   1.000
_cell.length_b   1.000
_cell.length_c   1.000
_cell.angle_alpha   90.00
_cell.angle_beta   90.00
_cell.angle_gamma   90.00
#
_symmetry.space_group_name_H-M   'P 1'
#
loop_
_entity.id
_entity.type
_entity.pdbx_description
1 polymer ?
#
loop_
_entity_poly.entity_id
_entity_poly.type
_entity_poly.pdbx_seq_one_letter_code
_entity_poly.pdbx_strand_id
1 'polypeptide(L)'
;PQEISNHPEVIRRLGIIGINTALEFDIYGNVNSTHVDGTHMMNGIGGSGDFARNAFISIFVTKSEAKNGAISSVVPMVTHVDHTEHDVDILVTEQGLADLRGLAPRERARAIIDNCAHPDYRDQLNDYFDRACARGGHTPHLIEEAFSWHQRRRETGSMRK
;
A
#
# COMPACT_ATOMS: atom_id res chain seq x y z
N PRO A 1 -27.63 6.50 -10.47
CA PRO A 1 -27.19 7.46 -9.43
C PRO A 1 -25.97 6.90 -8.70
N GLN A 2 -25.01 7.75 -8.30
CA GLN A 2 -23.78 7.29 -7.64
C GLN A 2 -24.06 6.52 -6.33
N GLU A 3 -25.09 6.94 -5.59
CA GLU A 3 -25.52 6.28 -4.35
C GLU A 3 -25.94 4.83 -4.56
N ILE A 4 -26.51 4.49 -5.73
CA ILE A 4 -26.95 3.13 -6.06
C ILE A 4 -25.79 2.31 -6.65
N SER A 5 -24.98 2.90 -7.53
CA SER A 5 -23.82 2.19 -8.11
C SER A 5 -22.77 1.86 -7.07
N ASN A 6 -22.63 2.70 -6.05
CA ASN A 6 -21.63 2.57 -4.99
C ASN A 6 -22.22 2.05 -3.68
N HIS A 7 -23.48 1.61 -3.68
CA HIS A 7 -24.13 1.20 -2.45
C HIS A 7 -23.47 -0.06 -1.87
N PRO A 8 -22.97 -0.05 -0.61
CA PRO A 8 -22.29 -1.18 0.01
C PRO A 8 -23.07 -2.50 -0.04
N GLU A 9 -24.38 -2.43 0.19
CA GLU A 9 -25.26 -3.60 0.15
C GLU A 9 -25.35 -4.22 -1.25
N VAL A 10 -25.32 -3.41 -2.32
CA VAL A 10 -25.37 -3.91 -3.70
C VAL A 10 -24.03 -4.53 -4.08
N ILE A 11 -22.92 -3.82 -3.79
CA ILE A 11 -21.55 -4.29 -4.08
C ILE A 11 -21.31 -5.66 -3.43
N ARG A 12 -21.64 -5.78 -2.14
CA ARG A 12 -21.47 -7.03 -1.39
C ARG A 12 -22.41 -8.13 -1.85
N ARG A 13 -23.69 -7.81 -2.12
CA ARG A 13 -24.68 -8.79 -2.60
C ARG A 13 -24.26 -9.40 -3.93
N LEU A 14 -23.73 -8.59 -4.84
CA LEU A 14 -23.33 -9.04 -6.18
C LEU A 14 -21.94 -9.70 -6.21
N GLY A 15 -21.17 -9.64 -5.11
CA GLY A 15 -19.85 -10.24 -5.03
C GLY A 15 -18.84 -9.61 -5.99
N ILE A 16 -18.80 -8.28 -6.03
CA ILE A 16 -17.97 -7.52 -6.97
C ILE A 16 -16.48 -7.81 -6.77
N ILE A 17 -15.73 -7.90 -7.87
CA ILE A 17 -14.26 -7.83 -7.85
C ILE A 17 -13.87 -6.37 -8.10
N GLY A 18 -13.32 -5.71 -7.08
CA GLY A 18 -12.91 -4.30 -7.16
C GLY A 18 -11.45 -4.20 -7.57
N ILE A 19 -11.15 -3.40 -8.59
CA ILE A 19 -9.78 -3.08 -9.01
C ILE A 19 -9.60 -1.57 -8.92
N ASN A 20 -8.74 -1.11 -8.01
CA ASN A 20 -8.47 0.30 -7.74
C ASN A 20 -6.98 0.60 -7.93
N THR A 21 -6.65 1.87 -8.18
CA THR A 21 -5.25 2.31 -8.31
C THR A 21 -4.74 2.86 -6.97
N ALA A 22 -3.58 2.39 -6.52
CA ALA A 22 -2.89 2.92 -5.35
C ALA A 22 -1.87 4.01 -5.73
N LEU A 23 -1.70 5.01 -4.86
CA LEU A 23 -0.58 5.96 -4.94
C LEU A 23 0.69 5.33 -4.37
N GLU A 24 0.56 4.77 -3.17
CA GLU A 24 1.54 3.95 -2.49
C GLU A 24 0.84 2.94 -1.57
N PHE A 25 1.54 1.89 -1.20
CA PHE A 25 1.13 0.99 -0.13
C PHE A 25 2.33 0.61 0.72
N ASP A 26 2.08 0.28 1.98
CA ASP A 26 3.15 -0.14 2.87
C ASP A 26 3.35 -1.65 2.86
N ILE A 27 4.45 -2.08 3.48
CA ILE A 27 4.76 -3.51 3.64
C ILE A 27 3.68 -4.26 4.43
N TYR A 28 2.75 -3.60 5.13
CA TYR A 28 1.65 -4.27 5.82
C TYR A 28 0.36 -4.32 4.99
N GLY A 29 0.35 -3.67 3.82
CA GLY A 29 -0.75 -3.65 2.89
C GLY A 29 -1.79 -2.57 3.18
N ASN A 30 -1.47 -1.55 3.97
CA ASN A 30 -2.28 -0.33 3.99
C ASN A 30 -2.01 0.47 2.72
N VAL A 31 -3.04 1.11 2.17
CA VAL A 31 -2.98 1.83 0.89
C VAL A 31 -3.30 3.30 1.09
N ASN A 32 -2.49 4.14 0.44
CA ASN A 32 -2.74 5.56 0.21
C ASN A 32 -3.22 5.73 -1.23
N SER A 33 -4.34 6.42 -1.40
CA SER A 33 -4.96 6.71 -2.70
C SER A 33 -5.00 8.21 -2.99
N THR A 34 -4.64 9.06 -2.02
CA THR A 34 -5.03 10.49 -2.04
C THR A 34 -3.90 11.48 -1.82
N HIS A 35 -3.02 11.26 -0.84
CA HIS A 35 -2.11 12.31 -0.36
C HIS A 35 -0.65 11.99 -0.65
N VAL A 36 -0.01 12.75 -1.53
CA VAL A 36 1.46 12.71 -1.70
C VAL A 36 2.12 13.29 -0.44
N ASP A 37 3.09 12.57 0.10
CA ASP A 37 3.81 12.91 1.33
C ASP A 37 2.85 13.25 2.49
N GLY A 38 1.70 12.57 2.54
CA GLY A 38 0.68 12.66 3.60
C GLY A 38 -0.10 13.97 3.66
N THR A 39 0.19 14.93 2.79
CA THR A 39 -0.33 16.32 2.92
C THR A 39 -0.83 16.92 1.63
N HIS A 40 -0.34 16.47 0.47
CA HIS A 40 -0.69 17.06 -0.82
C HIS A 40 -1.75 16.20 -1.51
N MET A 41 -3.00 16.67 -1.48
CA MET A 41 -4.12 16.03 -2.16
C MET A 41 -3.88 15.91 -3.68
N MET A 42 -4.14 14.74 -4.23
CA MET A 42 -4.14 14.48 -5.67
C MET A 42 -5.52 14.74 -6.30
N ASN A 43 -6.47 13.84 -6.04
CA ASN A 43 -7.84 13.91 -6.58
C ASN A 43 -8.87 13.78 -5.45
N GLY A 44 -8.74 12.75 -4.62
CA GLY A 44 -9.68 12.38 -3.56
C GLY A 44 -9.95 10.87 -3.54
N ILE A 45 -10.52 10.36 -2.44
CA ILE A 45 -10.73 8.91 -2.25
C ILE A 45 -11.74 8.34 -3.27
N GLY A 46 -12.69 9.17 -3.73
CA GLY A 46 -13.73 8.76 -4.67
C GLY A 46 -14.54 7.58 -4.13
N GLY A 47 -14.88 6.63 -5.01
CA GLY A 47 -15.59 5.40 -4.63
C GLY A 47 -14.68 4.25 -4.19
N SER A 48 -13.35 4.45 -4.12
CA SER A 48 -12.43 3.35 -3.83
C SER A 48 -12.72 2.68 -2.48
N GLY A 49 -13.13 3.46 -1.47
CA GLY A 49 -13.54 2.94 -0.17
C GLY A 49 -14.85 2.14 -0.21
N ASP A 50 -15.82 2.59 -1.02
CA ASP A 50 -17.10 1.89 -1.18
C ASP A 50 -16.88 0.47 -1.72
N PHE A 51 -16.01 0.34 -2.73
CA PHE A 51 -15.72 -0.94 -3.35
C PHE A 51 -14.72 -1.77 -2.55
N ALA A 52 -13.62 -1.19 -2.06
CA ALA A 52 -12.57 -1.96 -1.37
C ALA A 52 -13.07 -2.69 -0.13
N ARG A 53 -13.92 -2.04 0.69
CA ARG A 53 -14.48 -2.64 1.91
C ARG A 53 -15.55 -3.70 1.63
N ASN A 54 -16.28 -3.59 0.52
CA ASN A 54 -17.50 -4.37 0.27
C ASN A 54 -17.38 -5.36 -0.89
N ALA A 55 -16.29 -5.32 -1.64
CA ALA A 55 -15.99 -6.27 -2.70
C ALA A 55 -15.80 -7.69 -2.13
N PHE A 56 -16.02 -8.69 -2.98
CA PHE A 56 -15.65 -10.06 -2.69
C PHE A 56 -14.14 -10.26 -2.77
N ILE A 57 -13.48 -9.54 -3.69
CA ILE A 57 -12.02 -9.43 -3.76
C ILE A 57 -11.67 -7.96 -4.03
N SER A 58 -10.86 -7.39 -3.15
CA SER A 58 -10.34 -6.03 -3.27
C SER A 58 -8.89 -6.05 -3.76
N ILE A 59 -8.67 -5.53 -4.97
CA ILE A 59 -7.39 -5.51 -5.67
C ILE A 59 -6.92 -4.07 -5.81
N PHE A 60 -5.69 -3.79 -5.40
CA PHE A 60 -5.01 -2.53 -5.70
C PHE A 60 -3.84 -2.75 -6.65
N VAL A 61 -3.74 -1.86 -7.64
CA VAL A 61 -2.71 -1.91 -8.67
C VAL A 61 -1.94 -0.60 -8.71
N THR A 62 -0.63 -0.66 -8.93
CA THR A 62 0.20 0.52 -9.18
C THR A 62 1.52 0.10 -9.81
N LYS A 63 2.30 1.05 -10.34
CA LYS A 63 3.70 0.75 -10.70
C LYS A 63 4.52 0.64 -9.43
N SER A 64 5.53 -0.22 -9.36
CA SER A 64 6.35 -0.36 -8.14
C SER A 64 7.23 0.86 -7.85
N GLU A 65 7.41 1.73 -8.85
CA GLU A 65 8.12 3.00 -8.73
C GLU A 65 7.48 4.15 -9.56
N ALA A 66 7.83 5.38 -9.20
CA ALA A 66 7.43 6.60 -9.88
C ALA A 66 8.62 7.56 -10.04
N LYS A 67 8.44 8.58 -10.90
CA LYS A 67 9.44 9.62 -11.20
C LYS A 67 10.81 9.03 -11.60
N ASN A 68 10.80 8.13 -12.59
CA ASN A 68 12.00 7.44 -13.10
C ASN A 68 12.81 6.75 -12.00
N GLY A 69 12.10 6.04 -11.12
CA GLY A 69 12.69 5.33 -10.01
C GLY A 69 13.14 6.17 -8.83
N ALA A 70 12.86 7.47 -8.80
CA ALA A 70 13.15 8.30 -7.63
C ALA A 70 12.21 8.04 -6.45
N ILE A 71 11.04 7.45 -6.67
CA ILE A 71 10.01 7.19 -5.66
C ILE A 71 9.63 5.72 -5.73
N SER A 72 9.58 5.04 -4.58
CA SER A 72 8.95 3.71 -4.50
C SER A 72 7.47 3.87 -4.18
N SER A 73 6.63 3.04 -4.80
CA SER A 73 5.23 2.90 -4.42
C SER A 73 5.03 1.85 -3.32
N VAL A 74 6.08 1.11 -2.94
CA VAL A 74 6.09 0.18 -1.80
C VAL A 74 6.98 0.77 -0.70
N VAL A 75 6.39 1.15 0.43
CA VAL A 75 7.08 1.93 1.46
C VAL A 75 7.09 1.23 2.83
N PRO A 76 7.97 1.63 3.77
CA PRO A 76 7.92 1.11 5.14
C PRO A 76 6.60 1.40 5.86
N MET A 77 6.04 2.60 5.66
CA MET A 77 4.74 3.03 6.20
C MET A 77 4.14 4.08 5.26
N VAL A 78 2.85 3.94 4.91
CA VAL A 78 2.17 4.95 4.09
C VAL A 78 1.98 6.23 4.88
N THR A 79 2.16 7.36 4.21
CA THR A 79 2.04 8.69 4.86
C THR A 79 0.60 9.11 5.14
N HIS A 80 -0.35 8.47 4.45
CA HIS A 80 -1.79 8.61 4.64
C HIS A 80 -2.45 7.26 4.40
N VAL A 81 -3.45 6.91 5.20
CA VAL A 81 -4.20 5.65 5.05
C VAL A 81 -5.59 5.96 4.56
N ASP A 82 -5.88 5.61 3.30
CA ASP A 82 -7.24 5.59 2.76
C ASP A 82 -7.90 4.22 2.96
N HIS A 83 -7.10 3.16 2.85
CA HIS A 83 -7.56 1.78 3.04
C HIS A 83 -6.62 1.07 4.01
N THR A 84 -7.18 0.59 5.12
CA THR A 84 -6.44 -0.27 6.06
C THR A 84 -6.17 -1.62 5.42
N GLU A 85 -5.22 -2.38 5.95
CA GLU A 85 -4.91 -3.75 5.50
C GLU A 85 -6.14 -4.69 5.41
N HIS A 86 -7.17 -4.45 6.22
CA HIS A 86 -8.43 -5.21 6.21
C HIS A 86 -9.29 -5.02 4.94
N ASP A 87 -9.00 -4.00 4.14
CA ASP A 87 -9.73 -3.66 2.91
C ASP A 87 -8.96 -4.05 1.64
N VAL A 88 -7.85 -4.77 1.80
CA VAL A 88 -6.88 -5.04 0.75
C VAL A 88 -6.57 -6.53 0.74
N ASP A 89 -7.08 -7.23 -0.27
CA ASP A 89 -6.84 -8.67 -0.44
C ASP A 89 -5.62 -8.91 -1.34
N ILE A 90 -5.51 -8.18 -2.45
CA ILE A 90 -4.48 -8.40 -3.47
C ILE A 90 -3.78 -7.08 -3.82
N LEU A 91 -2.45 -7.13 -3.91
CA LEU A 91 -1.63 -6.05 -4.43
C LEU A 91 -0.91 -6.49 -5.69
N VAL A 92 -0.85 -5.60 -6.69
CA VAL A 92 -0.20 -5.89 -7.98
C VAL A 92 0.68 -4.72 -8.41
N THR A 93 1.90 -5.05 -8.84
CA THR A 93 2.78 -4.14 -9.58
C THR A 93 3.31 -4.82 -10.84
N GLU A 94 4.10 -4.13 -11.65
CA GLU A 94 4.79 -4.77 -12.78
C GLU A 94 5.84 -5.81 -12.36
N GLN A 95 6.17 -5.91 -11.05
CA GLN A 95 7.08 -6.91 -10.51
C GLN A 95 6.39 -8.25 -10.23
N GLY A 96 5.07 -8.23 -9.99
CA GLY A 96 4.32 -9.42 -9.59
C GLY A 96 3.05 -9.09 -8.82
N LEU A 97 2.50 -10.12 -8.17
CA LEU A 97 1.25 -10.07 -7.41
C LEU A 97 1.47 -10.66 -6.01
N ALA A 98 0.98 -9.96 -4.99
CA ALA A 98 0.91 -10.46 -3.62
C ALA A 98 -0.54 -10.75 -3.23
N ASP A 99 -0.83 -12.02 -2.88
CA ASP A 99 -2.10 -12.45 -2.30
C ASP A 99 -2.00 -12.43 -0.77
N LEU A 100 -2.83 -11.60 -0.13
CA LEU A 100 -2.73 -11.29 1.30
C LEU A 100 -3.82 -11.96 2.12
N ARG A 101 -4.70 -12.74 1.48
CA ARG A 101 -5.86 -13.34 2.15
C ARG A 101 -5.39 -14.34 3.19
N GLY A 102 -5.87 -14.15 4.43
CA GLY A 102 -5.55 -15.02 5.56
C GLY A 102 -4.14 -14.84 6.14
N LEU A 103 -3.37 -13.86 5.68
CA LEU A 103 -2.02 -13.59 6.16
C LEU A 103 -2.01 -12.61 7.33
N ALA A 104 -1.18 -12.88 8.34
CA ALA A 104 -0.86 -11.92 9.40
C ALA A 104 0.06 -10.81 8.87
N PRO A 105 0.18 -9.65 9.55
CA PRO A 105 0.97 -8.51 9.06
C PRO A 105 2.42 -8.84 8.66
N ARG A 106 3.11 -9.69 9.42
CA ARG A 106 4.49 -10.12 9.09
C ARG A 106 4.56 -10.98 7.82
N GLU A 107 3.55 -11.79 7.58
CA GLU A 107 3.42 -12.62 6.37
C GLU A 107 3.05 -11.75 5.16
N ARG A 108 2.15 -10.78 5.35
CA ARG A 108 1.84 -9.73 4.35
C ARG A 108 3.10 -8.99 3.92
N ALA A 109 3.95 -8.58 4.87
CA ALA A 109 5.23 -7.93 4.58
C ALA A 109 6.15 -8.75 3.69
N ARG A 110 6.31 -10.04 3.96
CA ARG A 110 7.09 -10.92 3.08
C ARG A 110 6.47 -11.02 1.69
N ALA A 111 5.17 -11.32 1.61
CA ALA A 111 4.49 -11.43 0.33
C ALA A 111 4.60 -10.15 -0.52
N ILE A 112 4.46 -8.97 0.10
CA ILE A 112 4.53 -7.68 -0.57
C ILE A 112 5.95 -7.35 -1.02
N ILE A 113 6.95 -7.51 -0.14
CA ILE A 113 8.35 -7.20 -0.46
C ILE A 113 8.86 -8.12 -1.59
N ASP A 114 8.54 -9.41 -1.51
CA ASP A 114 9.05 -10.41 -2.45
C ASP A 114 8.40 -10.28 -3.85
N ASN A 115 7.11 -9.95 -3.92
CA ASN A 115 6.35 -9.99 -5.18
C ASN A 115 6.06 -8.61 -5.78
N CYS A 116 6.00 -7.54 -5.00
CA CYS A 116 5.53 -6.24 -5.48
C CYS A 116 6.60 -5.14 -5.47
N ALA A 117 7.60 -5.22 -4.59
CA ALA A 117 8.64 -4.19 -4.49
C ALA A 117 9.61 -4.22 -5.67
N HIS A 118 9.96 -3.02 -6.18
CA HIS A 118 11.00 -2.86 -7.19
C HIS A 118 12.36 -3.37 -6.67
N PRO A 119 13.20 -4.03 -7.49
CA PRO A 119 14.52 -4.52 -7.09
C PRO A 119 15.38 -3.46 -6.39
N ASP A 120 15.37 -2.21 -6.88
CA ASP A 120 16.16 -1.09 -6.32
C ASP A 120 15.77 -0.71 -4.87
N TYR A 121 14.59 -1.11 -4.41
CA TYR A 121 14.04 -0.79 -3.08
C TYR A 121 13.88 -2.01 -2.18
N ARG A 122 13.87 -3.23 -2.75
CA ARG A 122 13.60 -4.48 -2.03
C ARG A 122 14.57 -4.72 -0.87
N ASP A 123 15.86 -4.50 -1.09
CA ASP A 123 16.88 -4.69 -0.04
C ASP A 123 16.70 -3.70 1.12
N GLN A 124 16.33 -2.46 0.84
CA GLN A 124 16.07 -1.45 1.87
C GLN A 124 14.80 -1.77 2.67
N LEU A 125 13.76 -2.34 2.03
CA LEU A 125 12.55 -2.79 2.72
C LEU A 125 12.84 -4.01 3.62
N ASN A 126 13.62 -4.96 3.12
CA ASN A 126 14.07 -6.11 3.91
C ASN A 126 14.87 -5.67 5.14
N ASP A 127 15.85 -4.78 4.97
CA ASP A 127 16.62 -4.22 6.10
C ASP A 127 15.71 -3.54 7.14
N TYR A 128 14.78 -2.68 6.69
CA TYR A 128 13.82 -2.04 7.59
C TYR A 128 12.97 -3.07 8.34
N PHE A 129 12.41 -4.05 7.62
CA PHE A 129 11.52 -5.07 8.19
C PHE A 129 12.24 -5.98 9.18
N ASP A 130 13.46 -6.41 8.87
CA ASP A 130 14.25 -7.29 9.74
C ASP A 130 14.65 -6.57 11.04
N ARG A 131 15.12 -5.32 10.94
CA ARG A 131 15.42 -4.48 12.12
C ARG A 131 14.18 -4.17 12.94
N ALA A 132 13.04 -3.91 12.29
CA ALA A 132 11.76 -3.74 12.98
C ALA A 132 11.34 -5.01 13.71
N CYS A 133 11.42 -6.18 13.06
CA CYS A 133 11.10 -7.48 13.65
C CYS A 133 11.93 -7.80 14.88
N ALA A 134 13.21 -7.41 14.89
CA ALA A 134 14.09 -7.58 16.05
C ALA A 134 13.62 -6.80 17.29
N ARG A 135 12.79 -5.75 17.12
CA ARG A 135 12.15 -5.01 18.22
C ARG A 135 10.79 -5.58 18.64
N GLY A 136 10.29 -6.60 17.94
CA GLY A 136 9.05 -7.29 18.27
C GLY A 136 7.78 -6.63 17.71
N GLY A 137 6.63 -6.98 18.30
CA GLY A 137 5.31 -6.44 17.92
C GLY A 137 4.56 -7.24 16.85
N HIS A 138 3.23 -7.18 16.86
CA HIS A 138 2.40 -7.86 15.85
C HIS A 138 2.62 -7.28 14.44
N THR A 139 2.71 -5.95 14.38
CA THR A 139 3.03 -5.16 13.17
C THR A 139 4.30 -4.35 13.44
N PRO A 140 5.50 -4.89 13.16
CA PRO A 140 6.76 -4.26 13.58
C PRO A 140 7.05 -2.92 12.88
N HIS A 141 7.41 -1.89 13.62
CA HIS A 141 7.89 -0.63 13.03
C HIS A 141 9.11 -0.09 13.76
N LEU A 142 9.95 0.63 13.01
CA LEU A 142 10.91 1.58 13.56
C LEU A 142 10.28 2.96 13.45
N ILE A 143 9.67 3.45 14.53
CA ILE A 143 8.90 4.69 14.55
C ILE A 143 9.75 5.89 14.10
N GLU A 144 11.03 5.88 14.45
CA GLU A 144 12.03 6.87 14.05
C GLU A 144 12.33 6.89 12.54
N GLU A 145 12.09 5.80 11.82
CA GLU A 145 12.46 5.64 10.41
C GLU A 145 11.24 5.42 9.48
N ALA A 146 10.04 5.24 10.03
CA ALA A 146 8.84 4.85 9.30
C ALA A 146 8.52 5.76 8.10
N PHE A 147 8.78 7.07 8.25
CA PHE A 147 8.59 8.07 7.20
C PHE A 147 9.90 8.63 6.61
N SER A 148 11.04 7.99 6.90
CA SER A 148 12.36 8.50 6.49
C SER A 148 12.55 8.57 4.98
N TRP A 149 11.88 7.70 4.21
CA TRP A 149 11.93 7.71 2.74
C TRP A 149 11.26 8.96 2.17
N HIS A 150 10.09 9.31 2.71
CA HIS A 150 9.35 10.52 2.37
C HIS A 150 10.13 11.78 2.71
N GLN A 151 10.72 11.81 3.90
CA GLN A 151 11.61 12.90 4.30
C GLN A 151 12.81 13.02 3.35
N ARG A 152 13.49 11.91 3.04
CA ARG A 152 14.64 11.90 2.12
C ARG A 152 14.27 12.41 0.73
N ARG A 153 13.12 12.00 0.20
CA ARG A 153 12.61 12.48 -1.09
C ARG A 153 12.37 13.98 -1.06
N ARG A 154 11.80 14.52 0.01
CA ARG A 154 11.58 15.97 0.17
C ARG A 154 12.90 16.76 0.20
N GLU A 155 13.94 16.20 0.80
CA GLU A 155 15.25 16.86 0.97
C GLU A 155 16.15 16.71 -0.25
N THR A 156 16.11 15.56 -0.93
CA THR A 156 17.08 15.19 -1.98
C THR A 156 16.47 14.98 -3.37
N GLY A 157 15.14 14.94 -3.46
CA GLY A 157 14.40 14.60 -4.68
C GLY A 157 14.24 13.10 -4.91
N SER A 158 14.82 12.22 -4.07
CA SER A 158 14.75 10.76 -4.22
C SER A 158 14.55 10.03 -2.90
N MET A 159 13.81 8.92 -2.93
CA MET A 159 13.72 7.95 -1.83
C MET A 159 14.92 7.01 -1.78
N ARG A 160 15.77 6.95 -2.82
CA ARG A 160 16.98 6.10 -2.79
C ARG A 160 17.97 6.64 -1.78
N LYS A 161 18.67 5.74 -1.07
CA LYS A 161 19.84 6.12 -0.26
C LYS A 161 20.99 6.56 -1.16
#